data_AF-A0A6C0BPS2-F1
#
_entry.id   AF-A0A6C0BPS2-F1
#
_cell.length_a   1.000
_cell.length_b   1.000
_cell.length_c   1.000
_cell.angle_alpha   90.00
_cell.angle_beta   90.00
_cell.angle_gamma   90.00
#
_symmetry.space_group_name_H-M   'P 1'
#
loop_
_entity.id
_entity.type
_entity.pdbx_description
1 polymer ?
#
loop_
_entity_poly.entity_id
_entity_poly.type
_entity_poly.pdbx_seq_one_letter_code
_entity_poly.pdbx_strand_id
1 'polypeptide(L)'
;MGATQSLVNQTNNITSEKKGVFAKDLQKLNDVINSIISNDSSFKDSSYNFLNSKVCDKYSMVMESNLHKHLKLHLHDVAQSIYLIPKTNEQLKLKDNSLVSKNEICGLIAKHYTKTLQILSLIREIYDFENGGDFSMAGIVFRNLKTNQDGMLEVSFCGLEQEPLSSSENVRIDFKNLKGLDTFVNKFLTPEEAHTFIGHLRELFGSYNKKRITESICKDTIVSKKEYNDIYETLNIYSAKSGGGYKSKANHNLLFKVSKNKPIISYELCFDKQKLLTPLKNKTKQLFNKFTLDYQTNLQQLYDTVNLLVVYDHSKKSYALRNLSFLELKAVEYKVKKNVIIMFVQSLVNYFKILNHVKQVTSKI
;
A
#
# COMPACT_ATOMS: atom_id res chain seq x y z
N MET A 1 12.60 50.31 -41.38
CA MET A 1 12.51 48.84 -41.55
C MET A 1 13.72 48.29 -40.77
N GLY A 2 13.62 47.52 -39.70
CA GLY A 2 12.79 46.33 -39.46
C GLY A 2 13.75 45.12 -39.43
N ALA A 3 13.79 44.22 -38.44
CA ALA A 3 12.95 44.09 -37.24
C ALA A 3 13.74 43.48 -36.05
N THR A 4 13.09 43.36 -34.89
CA THR A 4 13.63 42.79 -33.64
C THR A 4 14.13 41.34 -33.78
N GLN A 5 15.30 41.06 -33.21
CA GLN A 5 15.68 39.69 -32.81
C GLN A 5 15.00 39.35 -31.48
N SER A 6 14.30 38.21 -31.41
CA SER A 6 13.66 37.72 -30.19
C SER A 6 14.52 36.71 -29.45
N LEU A 7 14.63 36.87 -28.13
CA LEU A 7 15.24 35.89 -27.24
C LEU A 7 14.37 34.63 -27.15
N VAL A 8 14.76 33.56 -27.84
CA VAL A 8 14.21 32.22 -27.61
C VAL A 8 14.95 31.59 -26.43
N ASN A 9 14.45 31.84 -25.22
CA ASN A 9 14.91 31.13 -24.03
C ASN A 9 14.62 29.63 -24.18
N GLN A 10 15.67 28.82 -24.33
CA GLN A 10 15.57 27.37 -24.19
C GLN A 10 15.34 27.02 -22.73
N THR A 11 14.08 26.89 -22.33
CA THR A 11 13.69 26.43 -20.99
C THR A 11 14.09 24.97 -20.83
N ASN A 12 15.30 24.74 -20.30
CA ASN A 12 15.84 23.42 -20.01
C ASN A 12 15.03 22.73 -18.90
N ASN A 13 13.92 22.09 -19.29
CA ASN A 13 13.13 21.19 -18.45
C ASN A 13 13.91 19.89 -18.19
N ILE A 14 15.01 19.99 -17.42
CA ILE A 14 15.66 18.85 -16.80
C ILE A 14 14.73 18.38 -15.68
N THR A 15 13.80 17.49 -16.03
CA THR A 15 13.11 16.66 -15.04
C THR A 15 14.18 15.82 -14.35
N SER A 16 14.53 16.19 -13.11
CA SER A 16 15.48 15.43 -12.30
C SER A 16 14.99 14.00 -12.16
N GLU A 17 15.78 13.02 -12.60
CA GLU A 17 15.44 11.61 -12.39
C GLU A 17 15.28 11.37 -10.89
N LYS A 18 14.06 11.02 -10.45
CA LYS A 18 13.80 10.63 -9.06
C LYS A 18 14.73 9.47 -8.72
N LYS A 19 15.56 9.66 -7.70
CA LYS A 19 16.38 8.58 -7.13
C LYS A 19 15.48 7.67 -6.28
N GLY A 20 15.69 6.37 -6.40
CA GLY A 20 14.94 5.34 -5.67
C GLY A 20 14.95 4.01 -6.41
N VAL A 21 14.81 2.90 -5.68
CA VAL A 21 14.93 1.53 -6.21
C VAL A 21 13.96 1.25 -7.37
N PHE A 22 12.75 1.78 -7.27
CA PHE A 22 11.64 1.52 -8.20
C PHE A 22 11.08 2.83 -8.79
N ALA A 23 11.90 3.88 -8.87
CA ALA A 23 11.44 5.22 -9.22
C ALA A 23 10.76 5.30 -10.60
N LYS A 24 11.18 4.47 -11.57
CA LYS A 24 10.60 4.42 -12.92
C LYS A 24 9.28 3.65 -12.94
N ASP A 25 9.20 2.52 -12.25
CA ASP A 25 7.97 1.72 -12.10
C ASP A 25 6.87 2.49 -11.33
N LEU A 26 7.27 3.24 -10.31
CA LEU A 26 6.38 4.04 -9.47
C LEU A 26 5.94 5.36 -10.10
N GLN A 27 6.65 5.89 -11.10
CA GLN A 27 6.38 7.21 -11.68
C GLN A 27 4.92 7.36 -12.12
N LYS A 28 4.40 6.40 -12.89
CA LYS A 28 3.02 6.42 -13.40
C LYS A 28 1.96 6.47 -12.29
N LEU A 29 2.21 5.79 -11.17
CA LEU A 29 1.36 5.78 -9.98
C LEU A 29 1.48 7.09 -9.18
N ASN A 30 2.70 7.58 -9.02
CA ASN A 30 3.05 8.86 -8.41
C ASN A 30 2.34 10.03 -9.11
N ASP A 31 2.36 10.05 -10.44
CA ASP A 31 1.82 11.15 -11.23
C ASP A 31 0.28 11.18 -11.17
N VAL A 32 -0.38 10.01 -11.17
CA VAL A 32 -1.82 9.89 -10.91
C VAL A 32 -2.17 10.39 -9.50
N ILE A 33 -1.57 9.83 -8.45
CA ILE A 33 -1.95 10.16 -7.07
C ILE A 33 -1.65 11.64 -6.76
N ASN A 34 -0.49 12.16 -7.16
CA ASN A 34 -0.12 13.56 -6.93
C ASN A 34 -0.87 14.56 -7.83
N SER A 35 -1.67 14.12 -8.81
CA SER A 35 -2.63 15.01 -9.49
C SER A 35 -3.90 15.24 -8.65
N ILE A 36 -4.25 14.29 -7.78
CA ILE A 36 -5.43 14.35 -6.90
C ILE A 36 -5.11 14.95 -5.52
N ILE A 37 -4.00 14.51 -4.90
CA ILE A 37 -3.62 14.91 -3.54
C ILE A 37 -2.32 15.72 -3.50
N SER A 38 -2.21 16.63 -2.53
CA SER A 38 -1.00 17.41 -2.24
C SER A 38 -0.15 16.73 -1.16
N ASN A 39 1.09 17.21 -0.98
CA ASN A 39 2.10 16.57 -0.12
C ASN A 39 1.63 16.44 1.34
N ASP A 40 0.86 17.42 1.83
CA ASP A 40 0.18 17.47 3.13
C ASP A 40 -0.95 16.44 3.33
N SER A 41 -1.21 15.56 2.36
CA SER A 41 -2.34 14.61 2.35
C SER A 41 -3.73 15.29 2.31
N SER A 42 -3.86 16.48 1.73
CA SER A 42 -5.15 17.08 1.38
C SER A 42 -5.47 16.96 -0.12
N PHE A 43 -6.71 17.27 -0.53
CA PHE A 43 -7.11 17.27 -1.94
C PHE A 43 -6.71 18.56 -2.64
N LYS A 44 -6.11 18.44 -3.84
CA LYS A 44 -5.74 19.61 -4.67
C LYS A 44 -6.94 20.39 -5.20
N ASP A 45 -8.00 19.69 -5.60
CA ASP A 45 -9.27 20.33 -5.93
C ASP A 45 -10.08 20.54 -4.64
N SER A 46 -10.16 21.81 -4.22
CA SER A 46 -10.88 22.22 -3.01
C SER A 46 -12.37 21.84 -2.99
N SER A 47 -12.97 21.52 -4.14
CA SER A 47 -14.36 21.04 -4.22
C SER A 47 -14.58 19.66 -3.59
N TYR A 48 -13.51 18.86 -3.38
CA TYR A 48 -13.59 17.59 -2.67
C TYR A 48 -13.54 17.72 -1.13
N ASN A 49 -13.33 18.93 -0.60
CA ASN A 49 -13.28 19.17 0.85
C ASN A 49 -14.68 19.39 1.46
N PHE A 50 -15.48 18.32 1.52
CA PHE A 50 -16.84 18.35 2.08
C PHE A 50 -16.91 18.57 3.60
N LEU A 51 -15.78 18.65 4.31
CA LEU A 51 -15.73 19.12 5.71
C LEU A 51 -15.92 20.64 5.82
N ASN A 52 -15.76 21.39 4.72
CA ASN A 52 -16.05 22.81 4.66
C ASN A 52 -17.54 23.04 4.35
N SER A 53 -18.26 23.74 5.23
CA SER A 53 -19.68 24.09 5.01
C SER A 53 -19.89 24.84 3.70
N LYS A 54 -19.00 25.79 3.37
CA LYS A 54 -19.01 26.53 2.08
C LYS A 54 -18.77 25.65 0.84
N VAL A 55 -18.40 24.38 1.01
CA VAL A 55 -18.45 23.37 -0.05
C VAL A 55 -19.82 22.69 -0.05
N CYS A 56 -20.27 22.12 1.07
CA CYS A 56 -21.57 21.43 1.15
C CYS A 56 -22.82 22.34 0.94
N ASP A 57 -22.66 23.66 0.92
CA ASP A 57 -23.74 24.63 0.68
C ASP A 57 -23.97 25.05 -0.78
N LYS A 58 -23.15 24.62 -1.75
CA LYS A 58 -23.13 25.21 -3.11
C LYS A 58 -24.32 24.89 -4.05
N TYR A 59 -25.55 24.67 -3.53
CA TYR A 59 -26.32 23.53 -4.03
C TYR A 59 -27.93 23.58 -4.05
N SER A 60 -28.68 22.42 -4.11
CA SER A 60 -30.03 22.09 -4.77
C SER A 60 -30.47 20.57 -4.90
N MET A 61 -30.95 19.80 -3.87
CA MET A 61 -30.93 18.28 -3.87
C MET A 61 -32.16 17.56 -4.46
N VAL A 62 -31.97 16.30 -4.92
CA VAL A 62 -32.99 15.48 -5.59
C VAL A 62 -32.88 13.94 -5.35
N MET A 63 -34.03 13.25 -5.32
CA MET A 63 -34.16 11.77 -5.40
C MET A 63 -33.80 11.19 -6.77
N GLU A 64 -33.28 9.96 -6.83
CA GLU A 64 -33.00 9.23 -8.09
C GLU A 64 -34.21 9.07 -9.01
N SER A 65 -35.43 8.98 -8.46
CA SER A 65 -36.67 8.88 -9.23
C SER A 65 -36.98 10.11 -10.09
N ASN A 66 -36.32 11.24 -9.86
CA ASN A 66 -36.70 12.54 -10.40
C ASN A 66 -35.60 13.17 -11.29
N LEU A 67 -34.55 12.44 -11.67
CA LEU A 67 -33.41 12.98 -12.44
C LEU A 67 -33.09 12.18 -13.72
N HIS A 68 -32.89 12.90 -14.83
CA HIS A 68 -32.29 12.35 -16.04
C HIS A 68 -30.76 12.53 -16.03
N LYS A 69 -30.07 11.49 -15.51
CA LYS A 69 -28.58 11.34 -15.38
C LYS A 69 -27.91 12.22 -14.30
N HIS A 70 -26.63 11.91 -14.08
CA HIS A 70 -25.57 12.62 -13.32
C HIS A 70 -25.33 12.25 -11.85
N LEU A 71 -24.19 11.58 -11.61
CA LEU A 71 -23.33 11.70 -10.41
C LEU A 71 -23.81 10.98 -9.11
N LYS A 72 -23.69 9.65 -9.10
CA LYS A 72 -24.28 8.73 -8.11
C LYS A 72 -23.37 8.45 -6.90
N LEU A 73 -23.87 8.67 -5.68
CA LEU A 73 -23.28 8.19 -4.43
C LEU A 73 -24.32 7.39 -3.62
N HIS A 74 -24.05 6.12 -3.33
CA HIS A 74 -24.87 5.33 -2.40
C HIS A 74 -24.31 5.42 -0.98
N LEU A 75 -25.13 5.89 -0.03
CA LEU A 75 -24.85 5.84 1.40
C LEU A 75 -25.66 4.70 2.02
N HIS A 76 -24.99 3.80 2.75
CA HIS A 76 -25.60 2.56 3.25
C HIS A 76 -26.79 2.84 4.19
N ASP A 77 -26.58 3.75 5.14
CA ASP A 77 -27.52 4.15 6.19
C ASP A 77 -28.79 4.83 5.63
N VAL A 78 -28.72 5.38 4.41
CA VAL A 78 -29.83 6.08 3.74
C VAL A 78 -30.59 5.16 2.75
N ALA A 79 -30.00 4.03 2.36
CA ALA A 79 -30.56 3.04 1.43
C ALA A 79 -31.06 3.62 0.08
N GLN A 80 -30.53 4.77 -0.34
CA GLN A 80 -30.84 5.46 -1.60
C GLN A 80 -29.55 5.94 -2.29
N SER A 81 -29.70 6.27 -3.57
CA SER A 81 -28.71 7.00 -4.35
C SER A 81 -28.89 8.49 -4.07
N ILE A 82 -28.03 9.09 -3.24
CA ILE A 82 -28.08 10.54 -3.04
C ILE A 82 -27.40 11.19 -4.22
N TYR A 83 -28.23 11.67 -5.15
CA TYR A 83 -27.82 12.80 -5.97
C TYR A 83 -27.83 14.01 -5.04
N LEU A 84 -26.64 14.57 -4.85
CA LEU A 84 -26.42 15.63 -3.88
C LEU A 84 -27.29 16.85 -4.22
N ILE A 85 -27.14 17.91 -3.42
CA ILE A 85 -27.59 19.28 -3.68
C ILE A 85 -27.36 19.94 -2.25
N PRO A 86 -28.30 20.40 -1.35
CA PRO A 86 -29.52 21.29 -1.30
C PRO A 86 -29.34 22.76 -0.77
N LYS A 87 -30.41 23.61 -0.78
CA LYS A 87 -30.43 25.06 -0.42
C LYS A 87 -31.18 25.48 0.87
N THR A 88 -31.94 24.58 1.50
CA THR A 88 -32.77 24.81 2.71
C THR A 88 -32.48 23.76 3.79
N ASN A 89 -32.79 24.06 5.06
CA ASN A 89 -32.51 23.21 6.23
C ASN A 89 -33.57 22.09 6.43
N GLU A 90 -33.96 21.43 5.35
CA GLU A 90 -34.99 20.38 5.38
C GLU A 90 -34.42 19.02 5.82
N GLN A 91 -35.28 18.21 6.45
CA GLN A 91 -34.99 16.83 6.84
C GLN A 91 -35.50 15.88 5.75
N LEU A 92 -34.65 14.95 5.32
CA LEU A 92 -35.03 13.91 4.36
C LEU A 92 -35.52 12.66 5.08
N LYS A 93 -36.64 12.11 4.60
CA LYS A 93 -37.26 10.91 5.16
C LYS A 93 -36.74 9.65 4.49
N LEU A 94 -36.21 8.73 5.28
CA LEU A 94 -35.64 7.46 4.84
C LEU A 94 -36.72 6.40 4.60
N LYS A 95 -36.30 5.26 4.00
CA LYS A 95 -37.17 4.11 3.71
C LYS A 95 -37.75 3.44 4.96
N ASP A 96 -37.10 3.59 6.11
CA ASP A 96 -37.57 3.09 7.42
C ASP A 96 -38.45 4.12 8.17
N ASN A 97 -38.77 5.25 7.53
CA ASN A 97 -39.45 6.44 8.07
C ASN A 97 -38.63 7.34 9.01
N SER A 98 -37.35 7.05 9.28
CA SER A 98 -36.49 7.99 10.03
C SER A 98 -36.23 9.27 9.24
N LEU A 99 -35.79 10.33 9.94
CA LEU A 99 -35.53 11.66 9.39
C LEU A 99 -34.06 12.03 9.57
N VAL A 100 -33.40 12.46 8.50
CA VAL A 100 -31.98 12.80 8.48
C VAL A 100 -31.78 14.23 7.96
N SER A 101 -30.99 15.03 8.66
CA SER A 101 -30.70 16.42 8.29
C SER A 101 -29.67 16.55 7.17
N LYS A 102 -29.66 17.72 6.51
CA LYS A 102 -28.58 18.12 5.58
C LYS A 102 -27.18 17.92 6.20
N ASN A 103 -26.99 18.27 7.47
CA ASN A 103 -25.69 18.22 8.15
C ASN A 103 -25.18 16.79 8.31
N GLU A 104 -26.05 15.84 8.65
CA GLU A 104 -25.68 14.43 8.76
C GLU A 104 -25.30 13.85 7.39
N ILE A 105 -26.02 14.22 6.33
CA ILE A 105 -25.68 13.83 4.95
C ILE A 105 -24.35 14.44 4.50
N CYS A 106 -24.08 15.73 4.79
CA CYS A 106 -22.75 16.32 4.59
C CYS A 106 -21.67 15.55 5.35
N GLY A 107 -21.93 15.14 6.59
CA GLY A 107 -21.01 14.33 7.40
C GLY A 107 -20.71 12.95 6.82
N LEU A 108 -21.72 12.24 6.31
CA LEU A 108 -21.55 10.94 5.64
C LEU A 108 -20.75 11.07 4.33
N ILE A 109 -21.00 12.13 3.56
CA ILE A 109 -20.28 12.41 2.31
C ILE A 109 -18.83 12.80 2.60
N ALA A 110 -18.60 13.68 3.59
CA ALA A 110 -17.26 14.03 4.04
C ALA A 110 -16.50 12.80 4.51
N LYS A 111 -17.12 11.92 5.31
CA LYS A 111 -16.55 10.62 5.73
C LYS A 111 -16.20 9.72 4.54
N HIS A 112 -17.01 9.70 3.47
CA HIS A 112 -16.72 8.96 2.23
C HIS A 112 -15.47 9.54 1.51
N TYR A 113 -15.43 10.84 1.25
CA TYR A 113 -14.28 11.48 0.60
C TYR A 113 -13.01 11.42 1.46
N THR A 114 -13.11 11.56 2.78
CA THR A 114 -12.00 11.33 3.72
C THR A 114 -11.48 9.89 3.66
N LYS A 115 -12.34 8.88 3.46
CA LYS A 115 -11.88 7.50 3.29
C LYS A 115 -11.14 7.30 1.95
N THR A 116 -11.58 7.95 0.86
CA THR A 116 -10.83 8.00 -0.41
C THR A 116 -9.46 8.67 -0.24
N LEU A 117 -9.41 9.78 0.50
CA LEU A 117 -8.16 10.49 0.83
C LEU A 117 -7.19 9.60 1.62
N GLN A 118 -7.70 8.92 2.65
CA GLN A 118 -6.93 7.93 3.43
C GLN A 118 -6.38 6.79 2.58
N ILE A 119 -7.14 6.29 1.60
CA ILE A 119 -6.67 5.24 0.67
C ILE A 119 -5.49 5.76 -0.16
N LEU A 120 -5.61 6.94 -0.78
CA LEU A 120 -4.57 7.51 -1.64
C LEU A 120 -3.30 7.87 -0.84
N SER A 121 -3.44 8.45 0.35
CA SER A 121 -2.32 8.76 1.24
C SER A 121 -1.60 7.51 1.73
N LEU A 122 -2.34 6.48 2.17
CA LEU A 122 -1.78 5.20 2.59
C LEU A 122 -0.95 4.54 1.47
N ILE A 123 -1.44 4.56 0.24
CA ILE A 123 -0.71 4.02 -0.92
C ILE A 123 0.62 4.77 -1.11
N ARG A 124 0.58 6.10 -1.08
CA ARG A 124 1.77 6.96 -1.23
C ARG A 124 2.80 6.73 -0.12
N GLU A 125 2.34 6.50 1.12
CA GLU A 125 3.18 6.18 2.28
C GLU A 125 3.82 4.79 2.18
N ILE A 126 3.02 3.72 2.01
CA ILE A 126 3.48 2.32 2.01
C ILE A 126 4.47 2.02 0.87
N TYR A 127 4.23 2.60 -0.30
CA TYR A 127 5.08 2.42 -1.48
C TYR A 127 6.12 3.55 -1.63
N ASP A 128 6.22 4.47 -0.65
CA ASP A 128 7.24 5.51 -0.53
C ASP A 128 7.54 6.27 -1.83
N PHE A 129 6.50 6.82 -2.47
CA PHE A 129 6.59 7.51 -3.77
C PHE A 129 7.54 8.72 -3.74
N GLU A 130 7.78 9.29 -2.56
CA GLU A 130 8.66 10.44 -2.34
C GLU A 130 10.11 10.10 -2.68
N ASN A 131 10.59 8.92 -2.24
CA ASN A 131 11.96 8.44 -2.46
C ASN A 131 12.03 7.30 -3.50
N GLY A 132 11.06 7.24 -4.43
CA GLY A 132 11.03 6.21 -5.48
C GLY A 132 11.01 4.77 -4.93
N GLY A 133 10.31 4.55 -3.83
CA GLY A 133 10.14 3.25 -3.19
C GLY A 133 11.31 2.78 -2.32
N ASP A 134 12.35 3.59 -2.14
CA ASP A 134 13.58 3.20 -1.44
C ASP A 134 13.32 2.69 -0.01
N PHE A 135 12.51 3.41 0.79
CA PHE A 135 12.14 3.03 2.16
C PHE A 135 10.84 2.22 2.25
N SER A 136 10.27 1.78 1.12
CA SER A 136 9.19 0.79 1.12
C SER A 136 9.69 -0.58 1.58
N MET A 137 8.80 -1.48 2.01
CA MET A 137 9.19 -2.82 2.42
C MET A 137 9.90 -3.60 1.30
N ALA A 138 9.42 -3.47 0.06
CA ALA A 138 10.08 -4.03 -1.12
C ALA A 138 11.45 -3.40 -1.38
N GLY A 139 11.59 -2.07 -1.24
CA GLY A 139 12.85 -1.34 -1.47
C GLY A 139 13.94 -1.68 -0.45
N ILE A 140 13.60 -1.80 0.83
CA ILE A 140 14.50 -2.27 1.89
C ILE A 140 15.03 -3.68 1.56
N VAL A 141 14.14 -4.60 1.17
CA VAL A 141 14.51 -5.97 0.83
C VAL A 141 15.31 -6.05 -0.47
N PHE A 142 14.94 -5.29 -1.50
CA PHE A 142 15.64 -5.28 -2.77
C PHE A 142 17.03 -4.63 -2.66
N ARG A 143 17.24 -3.62 -1.80
CA ARG A 143 18.57 -3.05 -1.51
C ARG A 143 19.58 -4.06 -0.93
N ASN A 144 19.11 -5.18 -0.39
CA ASN A 144 19.94 -6.30 0.04
C ASN A 144 20.36 -7.21 -1.14
N LEU A 145 19.95 -6.92 -2.37
CA LEU A 145 20.29 -7.61 -3.61
C LEU A 145 20.96 -6.60 -4.57
N LYS A 146 22.22 -6.84 -4.97
CA LYS A 146 22.94 -5.96 -5.91
C LYS A 146 23.55 -6.77 -7.05
N THR A 147 23.22 -6.41 -8.28
CA THR A 147 23.87 -6.95 -9.47
C THR A 147 25.05 -6.07 -9.87
N ASN A 148 26.22 -6.66 -10.12
CA ASN A 148 27.40 -5.93 -10.60
C ASN A 148 27.60 -6.09 -12.12
N GLN A 149 28.57 -5.37 -12.69
CA GLN A 149 28.84 -5.38 -14.13
C GLN A 149 29.42 -6.72 -14.61
N ASP A 150 30.09 -7.49 -13.73
CA ASP A 150 30.62 -8.83 -14.03
C ASP A 150 29.54 -9.92 -14.14
N GLY A 151 28.27 -9.57 -13.96
CA GLY A 151 27.15 -10.51 -13.98
C GLY A 151 27.05 -11.36 -12.71
N MET A 152 27.54 -10.86 -11.57
CA MET A 152 27.35 -11.45 -10.24
C MET A 152 26.16 -10.81 -9.52
N LEU A 153 25.56 -11.57 -8.61
CA LEU A 153 24.60 -11.10 -7.61
C LEU A 153 25.26 -11.14 -6.23
N GLU A 154 25.36 -9.98 -5.58
CA GLU A 154 25.60 -9.83 -4.16
C GLU A 154 24.27 -9.94 -3.40
N VAL A 155 24.23 -10.83 -2.42
CA VAL A 155 23.13 -10.94 -1.44
C VAL A 155 23.68 -10.55 -0.07
N SER A 156 23.28 -9.39 0.42
CA SER A 156 23.57 -8.91 1.78
C SER A 156 22.53 -9.45 2.76
N PHE A 157 22.93 -9.82 3.98
CA PHE A 157 22.04 -10.24 5.07
C PHE A 157 22.69 -9.96 6.43
N CYS A 158 21.89 -9.97 7.51
CA CYS A 158 22.45 -9.96 8.87
C CYS A 158 22.72 -11.39 9.36
N GLY A 159 23.96 -11.73 9.71
CA GLY A 159 24.33 -13.05 10.23
C GLY A 159 24.06 -13.24 11.72
N LEU A 160 23.85 -12.14 12.45
CA LEU A 160 23.27 -12.09 13.80
C LEU A 160 21.84 -11.53 13.78
N GLU A 161 21.19 -11.55 14.94
CA GLU A 161 19.87 -10.95 15.15
C GLU A 161 19.98 -9.41 15.16
N GLN A 162 18.94 -8.70 14.72
CA GLN A 162 18.99 -7.23 14.61
C GLN A 162 18.30 -6.57 15.80
N GLU A 163 19.11 -6.13 16.76
CA GLU A 163 18.75 -5.53 18.05
C GLU A 163 19.87 -4.55 18.51
N PRO A 164 19.60 -3.53 19.35
CA PRO A 164 20.64 -2.58 19.78
C PRO A 164 21.68 -3.21 20.72
N LEU A 165 22.93 -2.73 20.68
CA LEU A 165 24.03 -3.22 21.55
C LEU A 165 23.80 -2.95 23.05
N SER A 166 23.05 -1.90 23.39
CA SER A 166 23.01 -1.31 24.73
C SER A 166 21.66 -1.49 25.41
N SER A 167 21.25 -2.74 25.64
CA SER A 167 20.01 -3.04 26.36
C SER A 167 19.99 -4.44 26.99
N SER A 168 19.88 -4.48 28.31
CA SER A 168 19.27 -5.60 29.02
C SER A 168 17.81 -5.78 28.58
N GLU A 169 17.40 -7.03 28.40
CA GLU A 169 16.03 -7.48 28.08
C GLU A 169 15.45 -7.17 26.67
N ASN A 170 15.31 -8.22 25.85
CA ASN A 170 14.20 -8.42 24.91
C ASN A 170 13.89 -7.30 23.88
N VAL A 171 14.87 -6.47 23.50
CA VAL A 171 14.67 -5.36 22.55
C VAL A 171 14.40 -5.87 21.13
N ARG A 172 13.72 -5.03 20.34
CA ARG A 172 13.08 -5.33 19.06
C ARG A 172 13.15 -4.12 18.16
N ILE A 173 13.17 -4.31 16.84
CA ILE A 173 13.05 -3.21 15.88
C ILE A 173 11.62 -2.66 15.96
N ASP A 174 11.45 -1.34 16.11
CA ASP A 174 10.15 -0.70 15.95
C ASP A 174 9.87 -0.45 14.46
N PHE A 175 8.96 -1.25 13.89
CA PHE A 175 8.55 -1.11 12.50
C PHE A 175 7.57 0.06 12.27
N LYS A 176 7.20 0.88 13.28
CA LYS A 176 6.50 2.16 13.06
C LYS A 176 7.26 3.12 12.14
N ASN A 177 8.58 3.05 12.14
CA ASN A 177 9.43 3.88 11.29
C ASN A 177 9.36 3.48 9.80
N LEU A 178 8.74 2.35 9.47
CA LEU A 178 8.39 1.99 8.09
C LEU A 178 7.15 2.78 7.67
N LYS A 179 7.31 3.72 6.72
CA LYS A 179 6.24 4.61 6.26
C LYS A 179 4.94 3.86 5.98
N GLY A 180 3.84 4.41 6.48
CA GLY A 180 2.50 3.87 6.29
C GLY A 180 2.15 2.61 7.08
N LEU A 181 3.10 1.88 7.68
CA LEU A 181 2.77 0.60 8.34
C LEU A 181 1.88 0.78 9.57
N ASP A 182 2.13 1.79 10.42
CA ASP A 182 1.25 2.11 11.54
C ASP A 182 -0.15 2.54 11.07
N THR A 183 -0.22 3.40 10.05
CA THR A 183 -1.47 3.81 9.40
C THR A 183 -2.23 2.59 8.86
N PHE A 184 -1.54 1.65 8.22
CA PHE A 184 -2.13 0.43 7.70
C PHE A 184 -2.72 -0.44 8.82
N VAL A 185 -1.88 -0.81 9.79
CA VAL A 185 -2.18 -1.83 10.79
C VAL A 185 -3.15 -1.32 11.85
N ASN A 186 -3.02 -0.07 12.29
CA ASN A 186 -3.78 0.48 13.42
C ASN A 186 -4.93 1.42 13.00
N LYS A 187 -5.05 1.79 11.72
CA LYS A 187 -6.10 2.72 11.24
C LYS A 187 -6.87 2.25 9.98
N PHE A 188 -6.35 1.27 9.24
CA PHE A 188 -6.93 0.84 7.95
C PHE A 188 -7.41 -0.62 7.95
N LEU A 189 -6.67 -1.52 8.59
CA LEU A 189 -7.10 -2.88 8.87
C LEU A 189 -8.11 -2.93 10.04
N THR A 190 -8.95 -3.97 10.10
CA THR A 190 -9.71 -4.32 11.30
C THR A 190 -8.77 -4.96 12.34
N PRO A 191 -9.14 -5.02 13.63
CA PRO A 191 -8.29 -5.66 14.65
C PRO A 191 -7.95 -7.13 14.38
N GLU A 192 -8.78 -7.85 13.63
CA GLU A 192 -8.54 -9.25 13.28
C GLU A 192 -7.63 -9.39 12.06
N GLU A 193 -7.88 -8.61 10.99
CA GLU A 193 -7.00 -8.51 9.83
C GLU A 193 -5.57 -8.08 10.26
N ALA A 194 -5.49 -7.07 11.12
CA ALA A 194 -4.25 -6.57 11.71
C ALA A 194 -3.55 -7.63 12.55
N HIS A 195 -4.29 -8.39 13.38
CA HIS A 195 -3.71 -9.47 14.18
C HIS A 195 -3.08 -10.55 13.29
N THR A 196 -3.81 -11.02 12.27
CA THR A 196 -3.33 -12.03 11.33
C THR A 196 -2.11 -11.54 10.57
N PHE A 197 -2.16 -10.34 9.97
CA PHE A 197 -1.04 -9.77 9.22
C PHE A 197 0.21 -9.58 10.09
N ILE A 198 0.07 -9.07 11.32
CA ILE A 198 1.20 -8.90 12.25
C ILE A 198 1.73 -10.24 12.77
N GLY A 199 0.88 -11.25 12.97
CA GLY A 199 1.32 -12.63 13.24
C GLY A 199 2.19 -13.18 12.11
N HIS A 200 1.75 -12.99 10.87
CA HIS A 200 2.45 -13.41 9.65
C HIS A 200 3.81 -12.71 9.51
N LEU A 201 3.87 -11.39 9.64
CA LEU A 201 5.12 -10.62 9.60
C LEU A 201 6.11 -11.07 10.69
N ARG A 202 5.64 -11.27 11.92
CA ARG A 202 6.50 -11.71 13.04
C ARG A 202 7.15 -13.07 12.78
N GLU A 203 6.49 -14.00 12.11
CA GLU A 203 7.13 -15.26 11.72
C GLU A 203 8.07 -15.10 10.52
N LEU A 204 7.75 -14.25 9.54
CA LEU A 204 8.67 -13.95 8.43
C LEU A 204 9.98 -13.32 8.92
N PHE A 205 9.92 -12.34 9.82
CA PHE A 205 11.11 -11.70 10.43
C PHE A 205 11.77 -12.55 11.50
N GLY A 206 10.98 -13.29 12.28
CA GLY A 206 11.44 -14.17 13.36
C GLY A 206 11.82 -15.56 12.86
N SER A 207 11.23 -16.59 13.47
CA SER A 207 11.70 -17.98 13.34
C SER A 207 11.39 -18.67 12.01
N TYR A 208 10.59 -18.04 11.14
CA TYR A 208 10.05 -18.64 9.91
C TYR A 208 9.30 -19.95 10.18
N ASN A 209 8.51 -19.99 11.27
CA ASN A 209 7.78 -21.18 11.66
C ASN A 209 6.66 -21.48 10.65
N LYS A 210 6.92 -22.43 9.74
CA LYS A 210 6.01 -22.87 8.68
C LYS A 210 4.60 -23.17 9.20
N LYS A 211 4.46 -23.80 10.38
CA LYS A 211 3.15 -24.13 10.97
C LYS A 211 2.39 -22.85 11.33
N ARG A 212 3.02 -21.89 12.00
CA ARG A 212 2.38 -20.61 12.39
C ARG A 212 2.09 -19.70 11.20
N ILE A 213 2.94 -19.71 10.18
CA ILE A 213 2.68 -19.04 8.89
C ILE A 213 1.40 -19.63 8.27
N THR A 214 1.32 -20.95 8.16
CA THR A 214 0.15 -21.67 7.65
C THR A 214 -1.12 -21.46 8.52
N GLU A 215 -0.99 -21.37 9.84
CA GLU A 215 -2.09 -21.01 10.76
C GLU A 215 -2.57 -19.57 10.54
N SER A 216 -1.66 -18.62 10.26
CA SER A 216 -1.99 -17.23 9.96
C SER A 216 -2.71 -17.11 8.61
N ILE A 217 -2.20 -17.79 7.58
CA ILE A 217 -2.85 -17.89 6.26
C ILE A 217 -4.27 -18.47 6.36
N CYS A 218 -4.53 -19.36 7.33
CA CYS A 218 -5.86 -19.89 7.60
C CYS A 218 -6.81 -18.96 8.37
N LYS A 219 -6.34 -17.78 8.79
CA LYS A 219 -7.12 -16.71 9.43
C LYS A 219 -7.13 -15.43 8.59
N ASP A 220 -6.56 -15.45 7.39
CA ASP A 220 -6.56 -14.31 6.48
C ASP A 220 -7.90 -14.26 5.71
N THR A 221 -8.57 -13.12 5.81
CA THR A 221 -9.86 -12.83 5.17
C THR A 221 -9.72 -11.95 3.93
N ILE A 222 -8.49 -11.54 3.58
CA ILE A 222 -8.16 -10.59 2.51
C ILE A 222 -7.43 -11.30 1.36
N VAL A 223 -6.40 -12.09 1.67
CA VAL A 223 -5.56 -12.80 0.69
C VAL A 223 -5.94 -14.28 0.68
N SER A 224 -6.24 -14.83 -0.50
CA SER A 224 -6.75 -16.19 -0.59
C SER A 224 -5.67 -17.25 -0.37
N LYS A 225 -6.07 -18.45 0.08
CA LYS A 225 -5.18 -19.62 0.17
C LYS A 225 -4.47 -19.91 -1.15
N LYS A 226 -5.11 -19.70 -2.31
CA LYS A 226 -4.48 -19.89 -3.62
C LYS A 226 -3.29 -18.95 -3.78
N GLU A 227 -3.50 -17.66 -3.57
CA GLU A 227 -2.47 -16.63 -3.75
C GLU A 227 -1.30 -16.81 -2.78
N TYR A 228 -1.56 -17.29 -1.56
CA TYR A 228 -0.47 -17.69 -0.66
C TYR A 228 0.27 -18.96 -1.13
N ASN A 229 -0.36 -19.92 -1.79
CA ASN A 229 0.37 -21.02 -2.44
C ASN A 229 1.24 -20.49 -3.60
N ASP A 230 0.72 -19.58 -4.42
CA ASP A 230 1.44 -18.97 -5.54
C ASP A 230 2.66 -18.15 -5.07
N ILE A 231 2.59 -17.53 -3.88
CA ILE A 231 3.72 -16.84 -3.23
C ILE A 231 4.72 -17.85 -2.63
N TYR A 232 4.26 -18.82 -1.83
CA TYR A 232 5.16 -19.68 -1.05
C TYR A 232 5.74 -20.87 -1.83
N GLU A 233 5.01 -21.40 -2.83
CA GLU A 233 5.33 -22.54 -3.71
C GLU A 233 5.63 -23.89 -3.00
N THR A 234 5.86 -23.88 -1.69
CA THR A 234 6.51 -24.96 -0.92
C THR A 234 5.88 -25.22 0.45
N LEU A 235 4.76 -24.56 0.76
CA LEU A 235 3.96 -24.80 1.97
C LEU A 235 2.65 -25.48 1.59
N ASN A 236 2.34 -26.62 2.22
CA ASN A 236 1.01 -27.23 2.10
C ASN A 236 0.00 -26.40 2.92
N ILE A 237 -0.61 -25.41 2.29
CA ILE A 237 -1.59 -24.50 2.88
C ILE A 237 -3.00 -25.10 2.89
N TYR A 238 -3.28 -26.08 2.03
CA TYR A 238 -4.61 -26.67 1.87
C TYR A 238 -5.04 -27.53 3.07
N SER A 239 -4.11 -28.20 3.74
CA SER A 239 -4.38 -29.09 4.89
C SER A 239 -4.70 -28.36 6.22
N ALA A 240 -4.64 -27.03 6.23
CA ALA A 240 -4.62 -26.24 7.45
C ALA A 240 -6.01 -25.97 8.05
N LYS A 241 -6.12 -26.13 9.38
CA LYS A 241 -7.32 -25.86 10.18
C LYS A 241 -7.15 -24.55 10.97
N SER A 242 -8.20 -23.72 11.03
CA SER A 242 -8.22 -22.47 11.81
C SER A 242 -8.38 -22.74 13.30
N GLY A 243 -7.31 -22.57 14.08
CA GLY A 243 -7.31 -22.81 15.52
C GLY A 243 -7.47 -21.54 16.37
N GLY A 244 -8.57 -21.42 17.11
CA GLY A 244 -8.78 -20.44 18.19
C GLY A 244 -9.17 -19.02 17.74
N GLY A 245 -10.24 -18.49 18.35
CA GLY A 245 -10.66 -17.09 18.20
C GLY A 245 -9.71 -16.13 18.93
N TYR A 246 -9.62 -14.89 18.44
CA TYR A 246 -8.74 -13.86 18.99
C TYR A 246 -9.52 -12.89 19.89
N LYS A 247 -8.95 -12.52 21.05
CA LYS A 247 -9.45 -11.36 21.83
C LYS A 247 -8.84 -10.08 21.24
N SER A 248 -9.66 -9.35 20.49
CA SER A 248 -9.32 -8.08 19.84
C SER A 248 -8.50 -7.14 20.73
N LYS A 249 -7.45 -6.54 20.16
CA LYS A 249 -6.72 -5.41 20.74
C LYS A 249 -6.78 -4.24 19.76
N ALA A 250 -7.13 -3.06 20.26
CA ALA A 250 -7.31 -1.86 19.44
C ALA A 250 -6.01 -1.35 18.80
N ASN A 251 -4.85 -1.58 19.44
CA ASN A 251 -3.53 -1.20 18.93
C ASN A 251 -2.59 -2.42 18.87
N HIS A 252 -1.95 -2.61 17.72
CA HIS A 252 -0.97 -3.66 17.48
C HIS A 252 0.45 -3.13 17.62
N ASN A 253 1.24 -3.78 18.48
CA ASN A 253 2.63 -3.42 18.71
C ASN A 253 3.52 -3.89 17.53
N LEU A 254 4.15 -2.93 16.85
CA LEU A 254 5.05 -3.12 15.71
C LEU A 254 6.52 -3.42 16.10
N LEU A 255 6.82 -3.54 17.41
CA LEU A 255 8.10 -4.03 17.90
C LEU A 255 8.26 -5.54 17.61
N PHE A 256 9.07 -5.89 16.61
CA PHE A 256 9.38 -7.28 16.21
C PHE A 256 10.85 -7.64 16.44
N LYS A 257 11.11 -8.89 16.84
CA LYS A 257 12.46 -9.45 16.76
C LYS A 257 12.74 -9.88 15.33
N VAL A 258 13.82 -9.38 14.74
CA VAL A 258 14.33 -9.83 13.44
C VAL A 258 15.50 -10.75 13.71
N SER A 259 15.34 -12.03 13.38
CA SER A 259 16.33 -13.06 13.70
C SER A 259 17.54 -13.01 12.77
N LYS A 260 18.52 -13.88 13.03
CA LYS A 260 19.68 -14.06 12.13
C LYS A 260 19.29 -14.64 10.78
N ASN A 261 20.12 -14.37 9.77
CA ASN A 261 19.94 -14.78 8.37
C ASN A 261 18.72 -14.13 7.69
N LYS A 262 18.47 -12.85 8.00
CA LYS A 262 17.39 -12.01 7.46
C LYS A 262 17.97 -10.85 6.65
N PRO A 263 17.20 -10.20 5.74
CA PRO A 263 17.66 -8.98 5.10
C PRO A 263 18.00 -7.94 6.17
N ILE A 264 18.98 -7.07 5.89
CA ILE A 264 19.31 -5.91 6.72
C ILE A 264 18.13 -4.95 6.63
N ILE A 265 17.38 -4.81 7.73
CA ILE A 265 16.23 -3.91 7.85
C ILE A 265 16.68 -2.55 8.41
N SER A 266 17.58 -2.56 9.38
CA SER A 266 18.35 -1.38 9.80
C SER A 266 19.83 -1.65 9.68
N TYR A 267 20.55 -0.75 9.02
CA TYR A 267 22.02 -0.79 8.95
C TYR A 267 22.69 -0.52 10.31
N GLU A 268 22.01 0.18 11.21
CA GLU A 268 22.49 0.51 12.55
C GLU A 268 22.34 -0.67 13.51
N LEU A 269 21.25 -1.43 13.38
CA LEU A 269 20.95 -2.58 14.26
C LEU A 269 21.52 -3.91 13.76
N CYS A 270 22.15 -3.94 12.59
CA CYS A 270 22.83 -5.12 12.06
C CYS A 270 24.34 -5.01 12.26
N PHE A 271 24.88 -5.66 13.29
CA PHE A 271 26.32 -5.63 13.57
C PHE A 271 27.12 -6.60 12.69
N ASP A 272 26.59 -7.81 12.46
CA ASP A 272 27.19 -8.81 11.57
C ASP A 272 26.63 -8.70 10.15
N LYS A 273 27.17 -7.76 9.37
CA LYS A 273 26.78 -7.49 7.97
C LYS A 273 27.45 -8.48 7.01
N GLN A 274 26.75 -9.55 6.70
CA GLN A 274 27.23 -10.63 5.85
C GLN A 274 26.88 -10.44 4.36
N LYS A 275 27.72 -10.97 3.47
CA LYS A 275 27.56 -10.92 2.02
C LYS A 275 27.86 -12.27 1.39
N LEU A 276 27.09 -12.64 0.37
CA LEU A 276 27.40 -13.77 -0.51
C LEU A 276 27.37 -13.32 -1.97
N LEU A 277 28.34 -13.79 -2.76
CA LEU A 277 28.44 -13.54 -4.19
C LEU A 277 28.13 -14.83 -4.95
N THR A 278 27.36 -14.74 -6.04
CA THR A 278 27.09 -15.86 -6.95
C THR A 278 26.89 -15.34 -8.37
N PRO A 279 27.19 -16.11 -9.43
CA PRO A 279 26.83 -15.72 -10.80
C PRO A 279 25.32 -15.53 -10.96
N LEU A 280 24.90 -14.42 -11.60
CA LEU A 280 23.52 -14.13 -12.00
C LEU A 280 23.18 -14.93 -13.28
N LYS A 281 23.26 -16.25 -13.17
CA LYS A 281 22.98 -17.22 -14.24
C LYS A 281 21.93 -18.23 -13.75
N ASN A 282 21.35 -18.98 -14.67
CA ASN A 282 20.44 -20.10 -14.40
C ASN A 282 19.37 -19.75 -13.33
N LYS A 283 19.26 -20.56 -12.27
CA LYS A 283 18.26 -20.42 -11.21
C LYS A 283 18.42 -19.13 -10.39
N THR A 284 19.63 -18.61 -10.19
CA THR A 284 19.85 -17.29 -9.54
C THR A 284 19.17 -16.18 -10.35
N LYS A 285 19.38 -16.17 -11.67
CA LYS A 285 18.74 -15.19 -12.57
C LYS A 285 17.22 -15.34 -12.62
N GLN A 286 16.71 -16.58 -12.64
CA GLN A 286 15.26 -16.84 -12.59
C GLN A 286 14.62 -16.30 -11.30
N LEU A 287 15.23 -16.54 -10.13
CA LEU A 287 14.70 -16.06 -8.84
C LEU A 287 14.77 -14.53 -8.70
N PHE A 288 15.88 -13.91 -9.16
CA PHE A 288 16.01 -12.46 -9.17
C PHE A 288 14.99 -11.80 -10.12
N ASN A 289 14.85 -12.32 -11.35
CA ASN A 289 13.84 -11.82 -12.29
C ASN A 289 12.41 -12.02 -11.77
N LYS A 290 12.11 -13.14 -11.08
CA LYS A 290 10.80 -13.35 -10.43
C LYS A 290 10.54 -12.31 -9.35
N PHE A 291 11.53 -11.93 -8.52
CA PHE A 291 11.35 -10.86 -7.54
C PHE A 291 10.87 -9.57 -8.22
N THR A 292 11.58 -9.12 -9.26
CA THR A 292 11.26 -7.88 -9.97
C THR A 292 9.89 -7.95 -10.65
N LEU A 293 9.59 -9.05 -11.33
CA LEU A 293 8.31 -9.26 -12.01
C LEU A 293 7.13 -9.31 -11.03
N ASP A 294 7.29 -9.99 -9.89
CA ASP A 294 6.26 -10.08 -8.86
C ASP A 294 5.94 -8.68 -8.26
N TYR A 295 6.96 -7.85 -8.03
CA TYR A 295 6.78 -6.47 -7.58
C TYR A 295 6.13 -5.58 -8.65
N GLN A 296 6.58 -5.66 -9.90
CA GLN A 296 5.96 -4.93 -11.03
C GLN A 296 4.49 -5.34 -11.22
N THR A 297 4.17 -6.63 -11.06
CA THR A 297 2.79 -7.15 -11.09
C THR A 297 1.94 -6.57 -9.97
N ASN A 298 2.49 -6.46 -8.75
CA ASN A 298 1.83 -5.81 -7.62
C ASN A 298 1.58 -4.31 -7.87
N LEU A 299 2.55 -3.59 -8.45
CA LEU A 299 2.37 -2.19 -8.86
C LEU A 299 1.32 -2.01 -9.96
N GLN A 300 1.23 -2.91 -10.93
CA GLN A 300 0.18 -2.87 -11.95
C GLN A 300 -1.21 -3.12 -11.34
N GLN A 301 -1.35 -4.12 -10.48
CA GLN A 301 -2.59 -4.38 -9.71
C GLN A 301 -3.00 -3.18 -8.84
N LEU A 302 -2.03 -2.46 -8.29
CA LEU A 302 -2.24 -1.23 -7.53
C LEU A 302 -2.66 -0.06 -8.43
N TYR A 303 -2.00 0.15 -9.57
CA TYR A 303 -2.36 1.14 -10.58
C TYR A 303 -3.81 0.93 -11.06
N ASP A 304 -4.17 -0.31 -11.39
CA ASP A 304 -5.54 -0.66 -11.81
C ASP A 304 -6.56 -0.45 -10.68
N THR A 305 -6.15 -0.65 -9.42
CA THR A 305 -6.98 -0.34 -8.25
C THR A 305 -7.15 1.18 -8.03
N VAL A 306 -6.12 1.99 -8.29
CA VAL A 306 -6.20 3.46 -8.24
C VAL A 306 -7.07 3.99 -9.39
N ASN A 307 -7.06 3.38 -10.58
CA ASN A 307 -7.96 3.75 -11.69
C ASN A 307 -9.46 3.49 -11.41
N LEU A 308 -9.79 2.76 -10.34
CA LEU A 308 -11.16 2.66 -9.82
C LEU A 308 -11.54 3.88 -8.97
N LEU A 309 -10.58 4.63 -8.43
CA LEU A 309 -10.81 5.89 -7.70
C LEU A 309 -10.80 7.12 -8.63
N VAL A 310 -10.16 7.04 -9.80
CA VAL A 310 -9.90 8.22 -10.66
C VAL A 310 -10.33 8.04 -12.11
N VAL A 311 -10.65 9.15 -12.76
CA VAL A 311 -10.89 9.25 -14.21
C VAL A 311 -10.05 10.41 -14.76
N TYR A 312 -9.55 10.28 -15.99
CA TYR A 312 -8.79 11.35 -16.64
C TYR A 312 -9.74 12.36 -17.30
N ASP A 313 -9.68 13.61 -16.87
CA ASP A 313 -10.40 14.73 -17.46
C ASP A 313 -9.57 15.32 -18.61
N HIS A 314 -9.97 14.97 -19.84
CA HIS A 314 -9.30 15.45 -21.05
C HIS A 314 -9.38 16.98 -21.24
N SER A 315 -10.37 17.66 -20.63
CA SER A 315 -10.49 19.12 -20.71
C SER A 315 -9.50 19.83 -19.79
N LYS A 316 -9.30 19.31 -18.58
CA LYS A 316 -8.33 19.81 -17.59
C LYS A 316 -6.91 19.24 -17.77
N LYS A 317 -6.75 18.20 -18.58
CA LYS A 317 -5.50 17.40 -18.73
C LYS A 317 -4.96 16.89 -17.38
N SER A 318 -5.86 16.47 -16.51
CA SER A 318 -5.57 16.00 -15.14
C SER A 318 -6.51 14.85 -14.78
N TYR A 319 -6.17 14.06 -13.77
CA TYR A 319 -7.15 13.17 -13.17
C TYR A 319 -8.12 13.93 -12.26
N ALA A 320 -9.31 13.37 -12.12
CA ALA A 320 -10.37 13.77 -11.19
C ALA A 320 -10.87 12.51 -10.45
N LEU A 321 -11.49 12.68 -9.29
CA LEU A 321 -12.10 11.56 -8.58
C LEU A 321 -13.32 10.99 -9.33
N ARG A 322 -13.46 9.67 -9.32
CA ARG A 322 -14.72 8.99 -9.64
C ARG A 322 -15.67 9.10 -8.45
N ASN A 323 -16.96 9.18 -8.76
CA ASN A 323 -18.02 9.13 -7.79
C ASN A 323 -18.39 7.66 -7.58
N LEU A 324 -18.04 7.12 -6.41
CA LEU A 324 -18.21 5.71 -6.08
C LEU A 324 -19.32 5.52 -5.05
N SER A 325 -20.05 4.42 -5.17
CA SER A 325 -20.88 3.92 -4.07
C SER A 325 -20.01 3.53 -2.86
N PHE A 326 -20.63 3.47 -1.68
CA PHE A 326 -20.01 2.86 -0.49
C PHE A 326 -19.47 1.44 -0.77
N LEU A 327 -20.18 0.63 -1.57
CA LEU A 327 -19.78 -0.73 -1.91
C LEU A 327 -18.58 -0.78 -2.86
N GLU A 328 -18.53 0.10 -3.86
CA GLU A 328 -17.36 0.22 -4.75
C GLU A 328 -16.14 0.73 -4.00
N LEU A 329 -16.29 1.74 -3.13
CA LEU A 329 -15.19 2.23 -2.30
C LEU A 329 -14.70 1.15 -1.31
N LYS A 330 -15.61 0.31 -0.78
CA LYS A 330 -15.25 -0.87 0.03
C LYS A 330 -14.53 -1.95 -0.78
N ALA A 331 -14.92 -2.19 -2.03
CA ALA A 331 -14.21 -3.11 -2.92
C ALA A 331 -12.80 -2.58 -3.29
N VAL A 332 -12.63 -1.27 -3.44
CA VAL A 332 -11.31 -0.64 -3.60
C VAL A 332 -10.49 -0.76 -2.32
N GLU A 333 -11.05 -0.43 -1.15
CA GLU A 333 -10.39 -0.60 0.15
C GLU A 333 -9.86 -2.03 0.32
N TYR A 334 -10.69 -3.04 0.05
CA TYR A 334 -10.30 -4.45 0.09
C TYR A 334 -9.13 -4.76 -0.87
N LYS A 335 -9.18 -4.29 -2.13
CA LYS A 335 -8.09 -4.48 -3.10
C LYS A 335 -6.79 -3.82 -2.63
N VAL A 336 -6.85 -2.63 -2.01
CA VAL A 336 -5.66 -1.96 -1.46
C VAL A 336 -5.09 -2.74 -0.27
N LYS A 337 -5.93 -3.21 0.67
CA LYS A 337 -5.47 -4.11 1.76
C LYS A 337 -4.73 -5.33 1.20
N LYS A 338 -5.33 -5.98 0.22
CA LYS A 338 -4.79 -7.16 -0.45
C LYS A 338 -3.45 -6.90 -1.13
N ASN A 339 -3.34 -5.85 -1.93
CA ASN A 339 -2.10 -5.51 -2.64
C ASN A 339 -0.97 -5.20 -1.66
N VAL A 340 -1.24 -4.51 -0.54
CA VAL A 340 -0.24 -4.21 0.50
C VAL A 340 0.22 -5.48 1.22
N ILE A 341 -0.70 -6.35 1.65
CA ILE A 341 -0.33 -7.62 2.34
C ILE A 341 0.52 -8.50 1.41
N ILE A 342 0.11 -8.65 0.15
CA ILE A 342 0.86 -9.39 -0.87
C ILE A 342 2.26 -8.78 -1.06
N MET A 343 2.38 -7.46 -1.19
CA MET A 343 3.67 -6.78 -1.37
C MET A 343 4.65 -7.09 -0.23
N PHE A 344 4.19 -7.00 1.02
CA PHE A 344 5.00 -7.31 2.21
C PHE A 344 5.44 -8.78 2.25
N VAL A 345 4.51 -9.72 2.10
CA VAL A 345 4.80 -11.16 2.23
C VAL A 345 5.65 -11.65 1.05
N GLN A 346 5.29 -11.29 -0.19
CA GLN A 346 5.94 -11.77 -1.40
C GLN A 346 7.37 -11.24 -1.54
N SER A 347 7.63 -9.98 -1.17
CA SER A 347 8.99 -9.42 -1.15
C SER A 347 9.91 -10.22 -0.21
N LEU A 348 9.47 -10.45 1.03
CA LEU A 348 10.23 -11.23 2.01
C LEU A 348 10.45 -12.68 1.54
N VAL A 349 9.40 -13.34 1.04
CA VAL A 349 9.46 -14.73 0.57
C VAL A 349 10.39 -14.89 -0.64
N ASN A 350 10.34 -13.99 -1.63
CA ASN A 350 11.22 -14.05 -2.79
C ASN A 350 12.68 -13.79 -2.42
N TYR A 351 12.95 -12.85 -1.52
CA TYR A 351 14.29 -12.67 -0.96
C TYR A 351 14.78 -13.93 -0.24
N PHE A 352 13.95 -14.59 0.58
CA PHE A 352 14.34 -15.84 1.23
C PHE A 352 14.59 -16.98 0.23
N LYS A 353 13.82 -17.07 -0.87
CA LYS A 353 14.11 -18.02 -1.97
C LYS A 353 15.50 -17.76 -2.59
N ILE A 354 15.84 -16.50 -2.83
CA ILE A 354 17.17 -16.10 -3.34
C ILE A 354 18.25 -16.45 -2.32
N LEU A 355 18.20 -15.92 -1.10
CA LEU A 355 19.23 -16.11 -0.07
C LEU A 355 19.48 -17.60 0.24
N ASN A 356 18.43 -18.41 0.33
CA ASN A 356 18.57 -19.85 0.57
C ASN A 356 19.19 -20.57 -0.63
N HIS A 357 18.86 -20.18 -1.87
CA HIS A 357 19.51 -20.75 -3.06
C HIS A 357 20.99 -20.37 -3.13
N VAL A 358 21.34 -19.10 -2.90
CA VAL A 358 22.74 -18.65 -2.90
C VAL A 358 23.55 -19.42 -1.86
N LYS A 359 23.04 -19.56 -0.62
CA LYS A 359 23.68 -20.36 0.43
C LYS A 359 23.93 -21.82 0.03
N GLN A 360 22.96 -22.46 -0.64
CA GLN A 360 23.11 -23.85 -1.13
C GLN A 360 24.11 -24.02 -2.29
N VAL A 361 24.49 -22.93 -2.97
CA VAL A 361 25.52 -22.93 -4.02
C VAL A 361 26.88 -22.61 -3.40
N THR A 362 26.96 -21.58 -2.55
CA THR A 362 28.22 -21.17 -1.91
C THR A 362 28.69 -22.13 -0.81
N SER A 363 27.84 -23.01 -0.29
CA SER A 363 28.23 -24.08 0.66
C SER A 363 28.58 -25.41 -0.04
N LYS A 364 28.87 -25.38 -1.35
CA LYS A 364 29.28 -26.53 -2.17
C LYS A 364 30.57 -26.25 -2.96
N ILE A 365 31.23 -25.15 -2.64
CA ILE A 365 32.51 -24.66 -3.13
C ILE A 365 33.39 -24.56 -1.88
#